data_AF-A0A7J9REM7-F1
#
_entry.id   AF-A0A7J9REM7-F1
#
_cell.length_a   1.000
_cell.length_b   1.000
_cell.length_c   1.000
_cell.angle_alpha   90.00
_cell.angle_beta   90.00
_cell.angle_gamma   90.00
#
_symmetry.space_group_name_H-M   'P 1'
#
loop_
_entity.id
_entity.type
_entity.pdbx_description
1 polymer ?
#
loop_
_entity_poly.entity_id
_entity_poly.type
_entity_poly.pdbx_seq_one_letter_code
_entity_poly.pdbx_strand_id
1 'polypeptide(L)'
;EKQWTDVSLCESVAKLVDQVLSEKIPKNPHAICFGGTHYPEKFTNELLKGKFALGTVMPKHALDNLDENLFSHIIERNQNASAALLDWGGLGPNKKKVLELLDSTNLEVIKL
;
A
#
# COMPACT_ATOMS: atom_id res chain seq x y z
N GLU A 1 -9.57 2.95 -23.14
CA GLU A 1 -10.89 2.64 -23.74
C GLU A 1 -11.07 1.16 -24.05
N LYS A 2 -10.20 0.52 -24.84
CA LYS A 2 -10.34 -0.91 -25.22
C LYS A 2 -10.65 -1.86 -24.03
N GLN A 3 -9.89 -1.79 -22.95
CA GLN A 3 -10.12 -2.66 -21.77
C GLN A 3 -11.36 -2.27 -20.97
N TRP A 4 -11.82 -1.02 -21.04
CA TRP A 4 -12.99 -0.54 -20.31
C TRP A 4 -14.30 -0.98 -20.95
N THR A 5 -14.29 -1.23 -22.26
CA THR A 5 -15.46 -1.70 -23.02
C THR A 5 -15.48 -3.22 -23.23
N ASP A 6 -14.50 -3.93 -22.68
CA ASP A 6 -14.45 -5.39 -22.75
C ASP A 6 -15.44 -6.00 -21.74
N VAL A 7 -16.55 -6.52 -22.26
CA VAL A 7 -17.65 -7.08 -21.44
C VAL A 7 -17.16 -8.21 -20.54
N SER A 8 -16.22 -9.05 -21.00
CA SER A 8 -15.71 -10.17 -20.21
C SER A 8 -14.86 -9.69 -19.03
N LEU A 9 -14.08 -8.62 -19.22
CA LEU A 9 -13.33 -8.00 -18.13
C LEU A 9 -14.26 -7.32 -17.13
N CYS A 10 -15.28 -6.60 -17.61
CA CYS A 10 -16.30 -5.98 -16.76
C CYS A 10 -17.07 -7.01 -15.93
N GLU A 11 -17.47 -8.14 -16.53
CA GLU A 11 -18.14 -9.24 -15.82
C GLU A 11 -17.23 -9.84 -14.73
N SER A 12 -15.94 -10.00 -15.03
CA SER A 12 -14.96 -10.54 -14.07
C SER A 12 -14.81 -9.62 -12.86
N VAL A 13 -14.72 -8.30 -13.08
CA VAL A 13 -14.67 -7.31 -11.99
C VAL A 13 -15.99 -7.30 -11.19
N ALA A 14 -17.14 -7.37 -11.87
CA ALA A 14 -18.44 -7.39 -11.18
C ALA A 14 -18.58 -8.60 -10.25
N LYS A 15 -18.17 -9.80 -10.71
CA LYS A 15 -18.16 -11.02 -9.89
C LYS A 15 -17.22 -10.89 -8.68
N LEU A 16 -16.03 -10.31 -8.86
CA LEU A 16 -15.09 -10.09 -7.76
C LEU A 16 -15.66 -9.13 -6.71
N VAL A 17 -16.32 -8.05 -7.13
CA VAL A 17 -16.97 -7.10 -6.21
C VAL A 17 -18.08 -7.79 -5.43
N ASP A 18 -18.96 -8.52 -6.10
CA ASP A 18 -20.05 -9.27 -5.46
C ASP A 18 -19.53 -10.30 -4.45
N GLN A 19 -18.49 -11.05 -4.84
CA GLN A 19 -17.84 -12.04 -3.98
C GLN A 19 -17.25 -11.37 -2.73
N VAL A 20 -16.46 -10.31 -2.88
CA VAL A 20 -15.79 -9.64 -1.75
C VAL A 20 -16.79 -9.00 -0.79
N LEU A 21 -17.92 -8.49 -1.29
CA LEU A 21 -18.96 -7.88 -0.46
C LEU A 21 -19.85 -8.92 0.24
N SER A 22 -20.05 -10.09 -0.39
CA SER A 22 -20.93 -11.15 0.12
C SER A 22 -20.22 -12.11 1.08
N GLU A 23 -18.90 -12.26 0.95
CA GLU A 23 -18.12 -13.18 1.76
C GLU A 23 -17.54 -12.51 3.02
N LYS A 24 -17.26 -13.33 4.03
CA LYS A 24 -16.58 -12.86 5.23
C LYS A 24 -15.12 -12.56 4.92
N ILE A 25 -14.74 -11.29 4.99
CA ILE A 25 -13.36 -10.85 4.78
C ILE A 25 -12.47 -11.36 5.93
N PRO A 26 -11.37 -12.08 5.63
CA PRO A 26 -10.44 -12.52 6.66
C PRO A 26 -9.76 -11.32 7.34
N LYS A 27 -9.44 -11.49 8.63
CA LYS A 27 -8.67 -10.46 9.35
C LYS A 27 -7.19 -10.65 9.01
N ASN A 28 -6.63 -9.64 8.35
CA ASN A 28 -5.21 -9.57 8.02
C ASN A 28 -4.58 -8.38 8.79
N PRO A 29 -3.31 -8.45 9.19
CA PRO A 29 -2.60 -7.27 9.67
C PRO A 29 -2.53 -6.22 8.55
N HIS A 30 -2.64 -4.93 8.90
CA HIS A 30 -2.65 -3.84 7.92
C HIS A 30 -1.25 -3.22 7.81
N ALA A 31 -0.86 -2.83 6.60
CA ALA A 31 0.39 -2.13 6.39
C ALA A 31 0.27 -0.97 5.40
N ILE A 32 1.02 0.10 5.67
CA ILE A 32 1.25 1.20 4.72
C ILE A 32 2.57 0.97 3.99
N CYS A 33 2.68 1.43 2.76
CA CYS A 33 3.80 1.09 1.89
C CYS A 33 4.48 2.33 1.32
N PHE A 34 5.82 2.35 1.33
CA PHE A 34 6.61 3.46 0.79
C PHE A 34 7.70 2.98 -0.17
N GLY A 35 7.81 3.66 -1.31
CA GLY A 35 8.81 3.41 -2.34
C GLY A 35 8.28 2.64 -3.54
N GLY A 36 9.20 2.25 -4.41
CA GLY A 36 8.90 1.52 -5.64
C GLY A 36 8.38 2.41 -6.77
N THR A 37 7.98 1.78 -7.86
CA THR A 37 7.39 2.44 -9.03
C THR A 37 5.88 2.68 -8.83
N HIS A 38 5.18 3.19 -9.84
CA HIS A 38 3.72 3.31 -9.79
C HIS A 38 2.99 1.95 -9.70
N TYR A 39 3.63 0.87 -10.19
CA TYR A 39 3.17 -0.52 -10.07
C TYR A 39 4.26 -1.37 -9.42
N PRO A 40 4.44 -1.25 -8.09
CA PRO A 40 5.58 -1.82 -7.38
C PRO A 40 5.44 -3.34 -7.20
N GLU A 41 6.28 -4.10 -7.91
CA GLU A 41 6.26 -5.57 -7.91
C GLU A 41 6.34 -6.18 -6.50
N LYS A 42 7.14 -5.59 -5.60
CA LYS A 42 7.28 -6.07 -4.22
C LYS A 42 5.97 -6.00 -3.44
N PHE A 43 5.22 -4.91 -3.58
CA PHE A 43 3.93 -4.77 -2.90
C PHE A 43 2.85 -5.60 -3.60
N THR A 44 2.89 -5.75 -4.93
CA THR A 44 2.01 -6.72 -5.63
C THR A 44 2.25 -8.15 -5.15
N ASN A 45 3.51 -8.54 -4.94
CA ASN A 45 3.85 -9.84 -4.40
C ASN A 45 3.34 -10.01 -2.96
N GLU A 46 3.47 -8.99 -2.11
CA GLU A 46 2.90 -9.02 -0.75
C GLU A 46 1.37 -9.11 -0.78
N LEU A 47 0.70 -8.36 -1.66
CA LEU A 47 -0.76 -8.39 -1.80
C LEU A 47 -1.28 -9.78 -2.18
N LEU A 48 -0.57 -10.50 -3.05
CA LEU A 48 -1.01 -11.78 -3.58
C LEU A 48 -0.59 -12.99 -2.73
N LYS A 49 0.58 -12.90 -2.06
CA LYS A 49 1.21 -14.05 -1.39
C LYS A 49 1.55 -13.80 0.07
N GLY A 50 1.50 -12.54 0.48
CA GLY A 50 1.87 -12.09 1.80
C GLY A 50 0.72 -12.18 2.80
N LYS A 51 0.98 -11.68 3.99
CA LYS A 51 -0.01 -11.68 5.09
C LYS A 51 -0.70 -10.34 5.25
N PHE A 52 -0.09 -9.26 4.77
CA PHE A 52 -0.59 -7.91 5.02
C PHE A 52 -1.70 -7.52 4.04
N ALA A 53 -2.77 -6.93 4.57
CA ALA A 53 -3.66 -6.10 3.77
C ALA A 53 -3.01 -4.73 3.58
N LEU A 54 -2.85 -4.31 2.32
CA LEU A 54 -2.14 -3.07 2.00
C LEU A 54 -3.10 -1.89 1.99
N GLY A 55 -2.74 -0.86 2.76
CA GLY A 55 -3.40 0.44 2.75
C GLY A 55 -2.78 1.38 1.72
N THR A 56 -2.43 2.60 2.13
CA THR A 56 -1.74 3.55 1.25
C THR A 56 -0.42 2.99 0.73
N VAL A 57 -0.23 3.11 -0.58
CA VAL A 57 1.04 2.84 -1.28
C VAL A 57 1.56 4.13 -1.88
N MET A 58 2.66 4.67 -1.34
CA MET A 58 3.26 5.91 -1.81
C MET A 58 4.52 5.62 -2.64
N PRO A 59 4.47 5.82 -3.98
CA PRO A 59 5.59 5.48 -4.85
C PRO A 59 6.77 6.46 -4.67
N LYS A 60 7.96 6.03 -5.09
CA LYS A 60 9.22 6.80 -4.92
C LYS A 60 9.13 8.26 -5.33
N HIS A 61 8.55 8.54 -6.49
CA HIS A 61 8.48 9.88 -7.08
C HIS A 61 7.54 10.82 -6.30
N ALA A 62 6.64 10.29 -5.48
CA ALA A 62 5.76 11.08 -4.64
C ALA A 62 6.42 11.44 -3.29
N LEU A 63 7.43 10.66 -2.85
CA LEU A 63 8.07 10.82 -1.52
C LEU A 63 8.73 12.19 -1.32
N ASP A 64 9.12 12.87 -2.39
CA ASP A 64 9.66 14.23 -2.30
C ASP A 64 8.64 15.20 -1.66
N ASN A 65 7.34 14.96 -1.90
CA ASN A 65 6.22 15.73 -1.34
C ASN A 65 5.72 15.23 0.03
N LEU A 66 6.32 14.17 0.59
CA LEU A 66 5.89 13.60 1.88
C LEU A 66 6.32 14.50 3.05
N ASP A 67 5.56 15.51 3.43
CA ASP A 67 5.83 16.27 4.66
C ASP A 67 5.14 15.63 5.89
N GLU A 68 5.32 16.24 7.07
CA GLU A 68 4.71 15.76 8.32
C GLU A 68 3.18 15.77 8.27
N ASN A 69 2.59 16.77 7.60
CA ASN A 69 1.13 16.89 7.48
C ASN A 69 0.56 15.76 6.61
N LEU A 70 1.18 15.51 5.46
CA LEU A 70 0.79 14.42 4.57
C LEU A 70 1.04 13.07 5.21
N PHE A 71 2.16 12.91 5.92
CA PHE A 71 2.44 11.69 6.66
C PHE A 71 1.38 11.42 7.74
N SER A 72 1.08 12.43 8.57
CA SER A 72 0.01 12.35 9.58
C SER A 72 -1.33 11.99 8.97
N HIS A 73 -1.67 12.61 7.83
CA HIS A 73 -2.87 12.28 7.08
C HIS A 73 -2.90 10.82 6.59
N ILE A 74 -1.78 10.29 6.11
CA ILE A 74 -1.65 8.89 5.72
C ILE A 74 -1.89 7.98 6.93
N ILE A 75 -1.26 8.27 8.08
CA ILE A 75 -1.47 7.48 9.30
C ILE A 75 -2.94 7.49 9.73
N GLU A 76 -3.58 8.67 9.74
CA GLU A 76 -4.98 8.83 10.12
C GLU A 76 -5.93 8.05 9.20
N ARG A 77 -5.64 7.97 7.90
CA ARG A 77 -6.47 7.22 6.93
C ARG A 77 -6.21 5.71 6.91
N ASN A 78 -5.15 5.26 7.57
CA ASN A 78 -4.80 3.85 7.71
C ASN A 78 -4.85 3.42 9.17
N GLN A 79 -5.97 3.75 9.85
CA GLN A 79 -6.18 3.38 11.25
C GLN A 79 -5.99 1.87 11.44
N ASN A 80 -5.28 1.50 12.50
CA ASN A 80 -4.89 0.12 12.82
C ASN A 80 -3.83 -0.49 11.90
N ALA A 81 -3.12 0.29 11.09
CA ALA A 81 -1.87 -0.16 10.50
C ALA A 81 -0.93 -0.63 11.62
N SER A 82 -0.39 -1.84 11.45
CA SER A 82 0.57 -2.44 12.38
C SER A 82 2.00 -2.40 11.85
N ALA A 83 2.16 -2.19 10.54
CA ALA A 83 3.47 -2.20 9.89
C ALA A 83 3.59 -1.13 8.80
N ALA A 84 4.84 -0.78 8.50
CA ALA A 84 5.22 -0.03 7.31
C ALA A 84 6.14 -0.90 6.44
N LEU A 85 5.70 -1.20 5.22
CA LEU A 85 6.48 -1.94 4.24
C LEU A 85 7.29 -0.95 3.39
N LEU A 86 8.60 -1.14 3.37
CA LEU A 86 9.52 -0.29 2.65
C LEU A 86 10.10 -1.06 1.48
N ASP A 87 9.84 -0.65 0.24
CA ASP A 87 10.69 -1.07 -0.87
C ASP A 87 12.06 -0.40 -0.67
N TRP A 88 12.99 -1.11 -0.06
CA TRP A 88 14.23 -0.51 0.43
C TRP A 88 15.09 0.03 -0.70
N GLY A 89 15.09 -0.62 -1.86
CA GLY A 89 15.73 -0.10 -3.07
C GLY A 89 14.94 1.07 -3.68
N GLY A 90 13.62 0.97 -3.63
CA GLY A 90 12.67 1.93 -4.16
C GLY A 90 12.49 3.23 -3.36
N LEU A 91 13.04 3.39 -2.16
CA LEU A 91 12.97 4.65 -1.41
C LEU A 91 13.91 5.75 -1.95
N GLY A 92 15.04 5.36 -2.54
CA GLY A 92 16.06 6.29 -3.05
C GLY A 92 16.56 7.31 -2.00
N PRO A 93 16.63 8.62 -2.32
CA PRO A 93 17.15 9.63 -1.39
C PRO A 93 16.24 9.87 -0.17
N ASN A 94 14.96 9.47 -0.25
CA ASN A 94 13.97 9.69 0.81
C ASN A 94 14.04 8.66 1.94
N LYS A 95 15.03 7.74 1.95
CA LYS A 95 15.18 6.72 3.02
C LYS A 95 15.19 7.32 4.42
N LYS A 96 16.04 8.31 4.65
CA LYS A 96 16.21 8.93 5.96
C LYS A 96 14.91 9.60 6.40
N LYS A 97 14.34 10.42 5.51
CA LYS A 97 13.07 11.12 5.71
C LYS A 97 11.92 10.18 6.10
N VAL A 98 11.75 9.06 5.38
CA VAL A 98 10.70 8.08 5.68
C VAL A 98 10.94 7.39 7.01
N LEU A 99 12.19 7.04 7.35
CA LEU A 99 12.51 6.43 8.65
C LEU A 99 12.24 7.40 9.80
N GLU A 100 12.66 8.67 9.69
CA GLU A 100 12.43 9.69 10.72
C GLU A 100 10.93 9.93 10.97
N LEU A 101 10.11 9.91 9.92
CA LEU A 101 8.66 9.99 10.07
C LEU A 101 8.10 8.74 10.78
N LEU A 102 8.58 7.55 10.42
CA LEU A 102 8.14 6.29 11.03
C LEU A 102 8.57 6.14 12.49
N ASP A 103 9.69 6.74 12.90
CA ASP A 103 10.16 6.76 14.29
C ASP A 103 9.16 7.47 15.23
N SER A 104 8.28 8.32 14.69
CA SER A 104 7.18 8.95 15.45
C SER A 104 5.97 8.04 15.66
N THR A 105 6.03 6.79 15.19
CA THR A 105 4.92 5.83 15.20
C THR A 105 5.30 4.51 15.88
N ASN A 106 4.29 3.70 16.19
CA ASN A 106 4.49 2.33 16.70
C ASN A 106 4.46 1.27 15.58
N LEU A 107 4.63 1.67 14.31
CA LEU A 107 4.58 0.74 13.18
C LEU A 107 5.83 -0.13 13.12
N GLU A 108 5.66 -1.43 12.92
CA GLU A 108 6.78 -2.32 12.60
C GLU A 108 7.34 -1.97 11.22
N VAL A 109 8.62 -1.59 11.15
CA VAL A 109 9.29 -1.26 9.89
C VAL A 109 9.85 -2.53 9.24
N ILE A 110 9.28 -2.92 8.09
CA ILE A 110 9.69 -4.11 7.34
C ILE A 110 10.30 -3.68 6.01
N LYS A 111 11.52 -4.12 5.74
CA LYS A 111 12.26 -3.79 4.51
C LYS A 111 12.12 -4.95 3.50
N LEU A 112 11.53 -4.64 2.35
CA LEU A 112 11.37 -5.53 1.19
C LEU A 112 12.43 -5.27 0.12
#